data_AF-A0A963Y2I1-F1
#
_entry.id   AF-A0A963Y2I1-F1
#
_cell.length_a   1.000
_cell.length_b   1.000
_cell.length_c   1.000
_cell.angle_alpha   90.00
_cell.angle_beta   90.00
_cell.angle_gamma   90.00
#
_symmetry.space_group_name_H-M   'P 1'
#
loop_
_entity.id
_entity.type
_entity.pdbx_description
1 polymer ?
#
loop_
_entity_poly.entity_id
_entity_poly.type
_entity_poly.pdbx_seq_one_letter_code
_entity_poly.pdbx_strand_id
1 'polypeptide(L)'
;AYESQMAIWGALMGGAHLLNHAAGWMHGGLTASFEKLILDAEMLQMMDAYFEPLQIDDASLAFDAIREVGPAGHFFGATHTMSRYETAFYAPLVSNWDNHGTWIERGSVTARERANAIWKGMLADYVEPALDPARAEALDDYVARRKREGGAPLN
;
A
#
# COMPACT_ATOMS: atom_id res chain seq x y z
N ALA A 1 -11.09 -2.27 9.17
CA ALA A 1 -10.66 -2.71 7.83
C ALA A 1 -11.78 -2.52 6.82
N TYR A 2 -12.91 -3.23 6.95
CA TYR A 2 -14.00 -3.17 5.96
C TYR A 2 -14.57 -1.76 5.71
N GLU A 3 -14.80 -0.97 6.77
CA GLU A 3 -15.26 0.43 6.61
C GLU A 3 -14.28 1.27 5.78
N SER A 4 -12.98 1.14 6.07
CA SER A 4 -11.93 1.87 5.34
C SER A 4 -11.84 1.42 3.88
N GLN A 5 -11.87 0.10 3.63
CA GLN A 5 -11.87 -0.42 2.26
C GLN A 5 -13.08 0.08 1.46
N MET A 6 -14.28 0.06 2.04
CA MET A 6 -15.48 0.54 1.37
C MET A 6 -15.44 2.05 1.11
N ALA A 7 -14.91 2.83 2.05
CA ALA A 7 -14.73 4.26 1.89
C ALA A 7 -13.71 4.60 0.80
N ILE A 8 -12.54 3.94 0.81
CA ILE A 8 -11.49 4.09 -0.22
C ILE A 8 -12.06 3.70 -1.59
N TRP A 9 -12.66 2.52 -1.70
CA TRP A 9 -13.25 2.03 -2.95
C TRP A 9 -14.30 3.00 -3.49
N GLY A 10 -15.25 3.41 -2.64
CA GLY A 10 -16.31 4.34 -3.02
C GLY A 10 -15.77 5.69 -3.48
N ALA A 11 -14.76 6.23 -2.80
CA ALA A 11 -14.15 7.50 -3.17
C ALA A 11 -13.39 7.40 -4.51
N LEU A 12 -12.55 6.38 -4.67
CA LEU A 12 -11.73 6.23 -5.88
C LEU A 12 -12.58 5.88 -7.11
N MET A 13 -13.53 4.94 -6.98
CA MET A 13 -14.46 4.64 -8.06
C MET A 13 -15.41 5.81 -8.36
N GLY A 14 -15.63 6.71 -7.41
CA GLY A 14 -16.35 7.97 -7.59
C GLY A 14 -15.53 9.06 -8.30
N GLY A 15 -14.27 8.80 -8.67
CA GLY A 15 -13.41 9.77 -9.35
C GLY A 15 -12.79 10.82 -8.43
N ALA A 16 -12.61 10.52 -7.14
CA ALA A 16 -11.91 11.41 -6.22
C ALA A 16 -10.45 11.60 -6.68
N HIS A 17 -10.05 12.85 -6.89
CA HIS A 17 -8.67 13.21 -7.28
C HIS A 17 -7.74 13.38 -6.07
N LEU A 18 -8.32 13.61 -4.88
CA LEU A 18 -7.60 13.75 -3.63
C LEU A 18 -8.38 13.02 -2.53
N LEU A 19 -7.74 12.03 -1.90
CA LEU A 19 -8.32 11.28 -0.80
C LEU A 19 -7.69 11.72 0.52
N ASN A 20 -8.37 12.64 1.21
CA ASN A 20 -7.97 13.01 2.57
C ASN A 20 -8.22 11.84 3.53
N HIS A 21 -7.37 11.74 4.56
CA HIS A 21 -7.45 10.67 5.57
C HIS A 21 -7.37 9.25 5.00
N ALA A 22 -6.71 9.08 3.85
CA ALA A 22 -6.57 7.81 3.17
C ALA A 22 -5.90 6.71 4.01
N ALA A 23 -5.05 7.10 4.99
CA ALA A 23 -4.34 6.15 5.83
C ALA A 23 -4.25 6.59 7.30
N GLY A 24 -4.34 5.62 8.21
CA GLY A 24 -4.06 5.78 9.64
C GLY A 24 -5.24 6.25 10.50
N TRP A 25 -6.34 6.66 9.87
CA TRP A 25 -7.53 7.19 10.54
C TRP A 25 -8.31 6.11 11.28
N MET A 26 -8.59 6.33 12.56
CA MET A 26 -9.46 5.48 13.41
C MET A 26 -10.37 6.30 14.33
N HIS A 27 -11.35 5.61 14.93
CA HIS A 27 -12.28 6.16 15.93
C HIS A 27 -12.96 7.46 15.48
N GLY A 28 -13.43 7.50 14.23
CA GLY A 28 -14.10 8.70 13.69
C GLY A 28 -13.21 9.94 13.62
N GLY A 29 -11.87 9.78 13.62
CA GLY A 29 -10.90 10.88 13.52
C GLY A 29 -10.21 11.23 14.83
N LEU A 30 -10.56 10.56 15.93
CA LEU A 30 -9.96 10.79 17.23
C LEU A 30 -8.59 10.13 17.40
N THR A 31 -8.15 9.32 16.43
CA THR A 31 -6.91 8.56 16.56
C THR A 31 -6.22 8.40 15.21
N ALA A 32 -4.91 8.66 15.21
CA ALA A 32 -4.00 8.20 14.17
C ALA A 32 -3.23 6.97 14.69
N SER A 33 -3.28 5.84 13.96
CA SER A 33 -2.55 4.62 14.31
C SER A 33 -1.55 4.26 13.22
N PHE A 34 -0.33 3.91 13.61
CA PHE A 34 0.71 3.46 12.70
C PHE A 34 0.40 2.09 12.09
N GLU A 35 -0.15 1.14 12.86
CA GLU A 35 -0.59 -0.15 12.32
C GLU A 35 -1.71 0.05 11.29
N LYS A 36 -2.67 0.93 11.60
CA LYS A 36 -3.74 1.27 10.68
C LYS A 36 -3.22 1.95 9.41
N LEU A 37 -2.19 2.79 9.53
CA LEU A 37 -1.54 3.43 8.39
C LEU A 37 -0.98 2.39 7.42
N ILE A 38 -0.31 1.35 7.91
CA ILE A 38 0.23 0.28 7.07
C ILE A 38 -0.89 -0.59 6.47
N LEU A 39 -1.94 -0.89 7.24
CA LEU A 39 -3.11 -1.62 6.72
C LEU A 39 -3.80 -0.84 5.60
N ASP A 40 -3.96 0.47 5.76
CA ASP A 40 -4.57 1.32 4.75
C ASP A 40 -3.65 1.51 3.54
N ALA A 41 -2.34 1.59 3.74
CA ALA A 41 -1.36 1.62 2.67
C ALA A 41 -1.47 0.37 1.79
N GLU A 42 -1.68 -0.83 2.38
CA GLU A 42 -1.97 -2.03 1.60
C GLU A 42 -3.24 -1.87 0.76
N MET A 43 -4.33 -1.35 1.34
CA MET A 43 -5.58 -1.14 0.60
C MET A 43 -5.41 -0.14 -0.54
N LEU A 44 -4.64 0.93 -0.34
CA LEU A 44 -4.32 1.90 -1.39
C LEU A 44 -3.47 1.27 -2.49
N GLN A 45 -2.48 0.44 -2.15
CA GLN A 45 -1.67 -0.31 -3.11
C GLN A 45 -2.53 -1.31 -3.91
N MET A 46 -3.51 -1.95 -3.27
CA MET A 46 -4.48 -2.80 -3.98
C MET A 46 -5.33 -2.01 -4.96
N MET A 47 -5.73 -0.79 -4.61
CA MET A 47 -6.49 0.08 -5.52
C MET A 47 -5.61 0.57 -6.67
N ASP A 48 -4.36 0.93 -6.41
CA ASP A 48 -3.38 1.27 -7.45
C ASP A 48 -3.25 0.13 -8.48
N ALA A 49 -3.05 -1.10 -8.00
CA ALA A 49 -3.03 -2.28 -8.86
C ALA A 49 -4.38 -2.56 -9.58
N TYR A 50 -5.51 -2.18 -8.99
CA TYR A 50 -6.83 -2.30 -9.61
C TYR A 50 -7.04 -1.29 -10.74
N PHE A 51 -6.45 -0.09 -10.63
CA PHE A 51 -6.51 0.95 -11.65
C PHE A 51 -5.48 0.79 -12.76
N GLU A 52 -4.52 -0.14 -12.61
CA GLU A 52 -3.58 -0.48 -13.69
C GLU A 52 -4.35 -0.91 -14.94
N PRO A 53 -4.15 -0.24 -16.09
CA PRO A 53 -4.86 -0.58 -17.31
C PRO A 53 -4.57 -2.01 -17.76
N LEU A 54 -5.62 -2.71 -18.19
CA LEU A 54 -5.49 -4.04 -18.78
C LEU A 54 -4.61 -3.98 -20.03
N GLN A 55 -3.49 -4.68 -20.00
CA GLN A 55 -2.65 -4.90 -21.18
C GLN A 55 -3.35 -5.92 -22.08
N ILE A 56 -3.56 -5.57 -23.35
CA ILE A 56 -4.18 -6.45 -24.35
C ILE A 56 -3.19 -6.65 -25.49
N ASP A 57 -2.46 -7.76 -25.44
CA ASP A 57 -1.50 -8.19 -26.45
C ASP A 57 -1.46 -9.73 -26.53
N ASP A 58 -0.71 -10.29 -27.48
CA ASP A 58 -0.58 -11.75 -27.64
C ASP A 58 -0.12 -12.45 -26.35
N ALA A 59 0.72 -11.74 -25.61
CA ALA A 59 1.30 -12.16 -24.37
C ALA A 59 0.25 -12.22 -23.24
N SER A 60 -0.65 -11.25 -23.11
CA SER A 60 -1.70 -11.24 -22.09
C SER A 60 -2.89 -12.13 -22.47
N LEU A 61 -3.13 -12.33 -23.76
CA LEU A 61 -4.14 -13.28 -24.27
C LEU A 61 -3.71 -14.75 -24.07
N ALA A 62 -2.40 -15.02 -24.01
CA ALA A 62 -1.82 -16.30 -23.61
C ALA A 62 -2.30 -17.53 -24.42
N PHE A 63 -2.65 -17.35 -25.71
CA PHE A 63 -3.12 -18.45 -26.57
C PHE A 63 -2.07 -19.57 -26.75
N ASP A 64 -0.79 -19.21 -26.76
CA ASP A 64 0.28 -20.20 -26.85
C ASP A 64 0.37 -21.08 -25.61
N ALA A 65 0.19 -20.49 -24.41
CA ALA A 65 0.14 -21.25 -23.16
C ALA A 65 -1.06 -22.19 -23.12
N ILE A 66 -2.23 -21.73 -23.60
CA ILE A 66 -3.44 -22.57 -23.68
C ILE A 66 -3.20 -23.78 -24.60
N ARG A 67 -2.50 -23.58 -25.72
CA ARG A 67 -2.14 -24.65 -26.66
C ARG A 67 -1.07 -25.59 -26.10
N GLU A 68 -0.08 -25.05 -25.41
CA GLU A 68 0.99 -25.81 -24.73
C GLU A 68 0.42 -26.77 -23.68
N VAL A 69 -0.49 -26.28 -22.83
CA VAL A 69 -1.05 -27.05 -21.72
C VAL A 69 -2.12 -28.04 -22.18
N GLY A 70 -2.96 -27.65 -23.13
CA GLY A 70 -4.04 -28.49 -23.65
C GLY A 70 -5.16 -28.81 -22.63
N PRO A 71 -6.15 -29.62 -23.05
CA PRO A 71 -7.29 -29.96 -22.19
C PRO A 71 -6.87 -30.71 -20.93
N ALA A 72 -7.47 -30.36 -19.79
CA ALA A 72 -7.23 -30.97 -18.48
C ALA A 72 -5.80 -30.87 -17.91
N GLY A 73 -4.91 -30.07 -18.52
CA GLY A 73 -3.60 -29.75 -17.96
C GLY A 73 -3.64 -28.66 -16.88
N HIS A 74 -2.45 -28.26 -16.39
CA HIS A 74 -2.29 -27.13 -15.47
C HIS A 74 -1.19 -26.18 -15.95
N PHE A 75 -1.27 -24.90 -15.55
CA PHE A 75 -0.37 -23.85 -16.05
C PHE A 75 0.88 -23.62 -15.19
N PHE A 76 0.99 -24.25 -14.01
CA PHE A 76 2.12 -24.00 -13.09
C PHE A 76 3.51 -24.21 -13.71
N GLY A 77 3.65 -25.14 -14.66
CA GLY A 77 4.91 -25.41 -15.35
C GLY A 77 4.98 -24.84 -16.77
N ALA A 78 3.96 -24.11 -17.23
CA ALA A 78 3.94 -23.55 -18.57
C ALA A 78 5.02 -22.48 -18.72
N THR A 79 5.65 -22.40 -19.89
CA THR A 79 6.72 -21.42 -20.17
C THR A 79 6.26 -19.98 -19.88
N HIS A 80 5.00 -19.70 -20.23
CA HIS A 80 4.37 -18.40 -19.97
C HIS A 80 4.29 -18.04 -18.49
N THR A 81 3.90 -18.99 -17.63
CA THR A 81 3.83 -18.78 -16.18
C THR A 81 5.23 -18.66 -15.57
N MET A 82 6.15 -19.56 -15.94
CA MET A 82 7.52 -19.55 -15.42
C MET A 82 8.28 -18.25 -15.72
N SER A 83 7.99 -17.61 -16.86
CA SER A 83 8.64 -16.34 -17.24
C SER A 83 8.04 -15.09 -16.54
N ARG A 84 6.92 -15.22 -15.82
CA ARG A 84 6.14 -14.07 -15.33
C ARG A 84 5.67 -14.13 -13.89
N TYR A 85 5.66 -15.31 -13.26
CA TYR A 85 4.99 -15.50 -11.96
C TYR A 85 5.50 -14.54 -10.87
N GLU A 86 6.75 -14.09 -10.96
CA GLU A 86 7.36 -13.14 -10.01
C GLU A 86 6.81 -11.72 -10.13
N THR A 87 6.30 -11.33 -11.30
CA THR A 87 5.90 -9.95 -11.61
C THR A 87 4.45 -9.81 -12.05
N ALA A 88 3.76 -10.90 -12.37
CA ALA A 88 2.40 -10.87 -12.92
C ALA A 88 1.31 -10.59 -11.89
N PHE A 89 1.61 -10.74 -10.60
CA PHE A 89 0.61 -10.65 -9.54
C PHE A 89 0.97 -9.56 -8.53
N TYR A 90 -0.09 -8.98 -7.96
CA TYR A 90 0.03 -8.08 -6.83
C TYR A 90 0.75 -8.76 -5.65
N ALA A 91 1.76 -8.08 -5.10
CA ALA A 91 2.48 -8.53 -3.91
C ALA A 91 1.95 -7.80 -2.65
N PRO A 92 1.34 -8.53 -1.69
CA PRO A 92 0.76 -7.93 -0.50
C PRO A 92 1.79 -7.45 0.52
N LEU A 93 1.56 -6.29 1.10
CA LEU A 93 2.35 -5.72 2.19
C LEU A 93 2.06 -6.41 3.54
N VAL A 94 0.78 -6.68 3.84
CA VAL A 94 0.26 -7.18 5.12
C VAL A 94 -0.55 -8.47 4.99
N SER A 95 -1.29 -8.65 3.91
CA SER A 95 -2.12 -9.83 3.67
C SER A 95 -1.26 -11.10 3.58
N ASN A 96 -1.71 -12.17 4.25
CA ASN A 96 -1.05 -13.47 4.24
C ASN A 96 -1.94 -14.46 3.48
N TRP A 97 -1.37 -15.13 2.49
CA TRP A 97 -2.05 -16.12 1.65
C TRP A 97 -1.52 -17.54 1.88
N ASP A 98 -0.77 -17.75 2.96
CA ASP A 98 -0.40 -19.08 3.41
C ASP A 98 -1.68 -19.87 3.73
N ASN A 99 -1.65 -21.18 3.47
CA ASN A 99 -2.68 -22.04 3.99
C ASN A 99 -2.64 -22.04 5.54
N HIS A 100 -3.75 -22.42 6.16
CA HIS A 100 -3.90 -22.39 7.62
C HIS A 100 -2.81 -23.15 8.39
N GLY A 101 -2.37 -24.32 7.91
CA GLY A 101 -1.32 -25.11 8.56
C GLY A 101 0.02 -24.36 8.58
N THR A 102 0.43 -23.85 7.43
CA THR A 102 1.65 -23.05 7.30
C THR A 102 1.59 -21.76 8.12
N TRP A 103 0.44 -21.08 8.17
CA TRP A 103 0.26 -19.89 9.01
C TRP A 103 0.45 -20.20 10.50
N ILE A 104 -0.08 -21.33 10.98
CA ILE A 104 0.14 -21.78 12.36
C ILE A 104 1.61 -22.07 12.62
N GLU A 105 2.26 -22.83 11.74
CA GLU A 105 3.68 -23.18 11.88
C GLU A 105 4.58 -21.94 11.90
N ARG A 106 4.16 -20.86 11.21
CA ARG A 106 4.84 -19.56 11.18
C ARG A 106 4.43 -18.62 12.33
N GLY A 107 3.75 -19.13 13.34
CA GLY A 107 3.46 -18.40 14.59
C GLY A 107 2.16 -17.61 14.59
N SER A 108 1.25 -17.87 13.64
CA SER A 108 -0.11 -17.32 13.65
C SER A 108 -0.16 -15.78 13.69
N VAL A 109 0.78 -15.12 13.02
CA VAL A 109 0.94 -13.67 13.07
C VAL A 109 -0.30 -12.98 12.51
N THR A 110 -0.87 -12.06 13.28
CA THR A 110 -2.03 -11.28 12.88
C THR A 110 -1.63 -10.11 11.98
N ALA A 111 -2.58 -9.60 11.18
CA ALA A 111 -2.36 -8.44 10.33
C ALA A 111 -1.86 -7.21 11.10
N ARG A 112 -2.37 -6.99 12.32
CA ARG A 112 -1.93 -5.91 13.22
C ARG A 112 -0.46 -6.08 13.64
N GLU A 113 -0.05 -7.29 13.99
CA GLU A 113 1.33 -7.57 14.41
C GLU A 113 2.31 -7.42 13.25
N ARG A 114 1.93 -7.92 12.07
CA ARG A 114 2.73 -7.72 10.85
C ARG A 114 2.86 -6.24 10.51
N ALA A 115 1.74 -5.49 10.55
CA ALA A 115 1.76 -4.04 10.34
C ALA A 115 2.64 -3.31 11.37
N ASN A 116 2.65 -3.75 12.63
CA ASN A 116 3.51 -3.19 13.67
C ASN A 116 5.00 -3.36 13.36
N ALA A 117 5.39 -4.53 12.90
CA ALA A 117 6.77 -4.80 12.51
C ALA A 117 7.18 -3.95 11.29
N ILE A 118 6.30 -3.82 10.30
CA ILE A 118 6.56 -3.06 9.07
C ILE A 118 6.82 -1.58 9.38
N TRP A 119 5.93 -0.88 10.09
CA TRP A 119 6.14 0.55 10.33
C TRP A 119 7.39 0.82 11.16
N LYS A 120 7.73 -0.06 12.11
CA LYS A 120 8.97 0.05 12.89
C LYS A 120 10.21 -0.12 12.02
N GLY A 121 10.19 -1.09 11.11
CA GLY A 121 11.25 -1.28 10.12
C GLY A 121 11.43 -0.05 9.24
N MET A 122 10.33 0.48 8.68
CA MET A 122 10.36 1.69 7.86
C MET A 122 10.95 2.90 8.58
N LEU A 123 10.66 3.08 9.88
CA LEU A 123 11.27 4.16 10.67
C LEU A 123 12.76 3.91 10.97
N ALA A 124 13.16 2.66 11.22
CA ALA A 124 14.56 2.32 11.45
C ALA A 124 15.41 2.55 10.19
N ASP A 125 14.83 2.30 9.01
CA ASP A 125 15.50 2.43 7.71
C ASP A 125 15.35 3.83 7.08
N TYR A 126 14.60 4.74 7.71
CA TYR A 126 14.31 6.05 7.15
C TYR A 126 15.57 6.93 7.04
N VAL A 127 15.77 7.50 5.86
CA VAL A 127 16.78 8.54 5.61
C VAL A 127 16.06 9.79 5.12
N GLU A 128 16.26 10.90 5.81
CA GLU A 128 15.65 12.17 5.46
C GLU A 128 16.12 12.65 4.06
N PRO A 129 15.20 12.98 3.13
CA PRO A 129 15.56 13.54 1.85
C PRO A 129 16.30 14.87 1.99
N ALA A 130 17.34 15.07 1.17
CA ALA A 130 18.14 16.30 1.23
C ALA A 130 17.28 17.54 0.95
N LEU A 131 17.36 18.52 1.87
CA LEU A 131 16.78 19.84 1.73
C LEU A 131 17.90 20.87 1.57
N ASP A 132 17.74 21.78 0.61
CA ASP A 132 18.66 22.91 0.41
C ASP A 132 18.84 23.68 1.73
N PRO A 133 20.07 23.80 2.27
CA PRO A 133 20.32 24.46 3.55
C PRO A 133 19.77 25.88 3.63
N ALA A 134 19.83 26.65 2.53
CA ALA A 134 19.31 28.02 2.52
C ALA A 134 17.78 28.05 2.66
N ARG A 135 17.09 27.05 2.10
CA ARG A 135 15.64 26.90 2.25
C ARG A 135 15.27 26.42 3.65
N ALA A 136 16.04 25.48 4.22
CA ALA A 136 15.84 25.02 5.58
C ALA A 136 15.96 26.20 6.58
N GLU A 137 17.02 27.00 6.46
CA GLU A 137 17.24 28.18 7.29
C GLU A 137 16.11 29.22 7.14
N ALA A 138 15.67 29.47 5.91
CA ALA A 138 14.56 30.40 5.65
C ALA A 138 13.23 29.93 6.28
N LEU A 139 12.96 28.61 6.26
CA LEU A 139 11.79 28.03 6.93
C LEU A 139 11.89 28.17 8.45
N ASP A 140 13.06 27.91 9.02
CA ASP A 140 13.30 28.03 10.46
C ASP A 140 13.15 29.47 10.96
N ASP A 141 13.71 30.46 10.25
CA ASP A 141 13.53 31.88 10.60
C ASP A 141 12.05 32.30 10.51
N TYR A 142 11.35 31.89 9.46
CA TYR A 142 9.92 32.17 9.30
C TYR A 142 9.12 31.61 10.49
N VAL A 143 9.33 30.34 10.85
CA VAL A 143 8.65 29.70 11.99
C VAL A 143 9.00 30.43 13.30
N ALA A 144 10.27 30.75 13.52
CA ALA A 144 10.71 31.44 14.73
C ALA A 144 10.09 32.85 14.84
N ARG A 145 10.03 33.60 13.74
CA ARG A 145 9.38 34.92 13.69
C ARG A 145 7.89 34.82 13.96
N ARG A 146 7.16 33.90 13.34
CA ARG A 146 5.72 33.71 13.56
C ARG A 146 5.39 33.29 15.00
N LYS A 147 6.26 32.51 15.65
CA LYS A 147 6.15 32.21 17.09
C LYS A 147 6.31 33.47 17.95
N ARG A 148 7.28 34.35 17.65
CA ARG A 148 7.47 35.63 18.37
C ARG A 148 6.29 36.59 18.18
N GLU A 149 5.68 36.60 17.01
CA GLU A 149 4.53 37.44 16.67
C GLU A 149 3.20 36.94 17.27
N GLY A 150 3.21 35.89 18.09
CA GLY A 150 2.02 35.37 18.78
C GLY A 150 1.27 34.26 18.04
N GLY A 151 1.84 33.71 16.96
CA GLY A 151 1.25 32.60 16.21
C GLY A 151 0.10 33.02 15.29
N ALA A 152 -0.69 32.04 14.85
CA ALA A 152 -1.95 32.32 14.17
C ALA A 152 -2.98 32.83 15.20
N PRO A 153 -3.85 33.79 14.84
CA PRO A 153 -4.93 34.19 15.73
C PRO A 153 -5.75 32.95 16.10
N LEU A 154 -5.99 32.77 17.40
CA LEU A 154 -6.91 31.75 17.91
C LEU A 154 -8.32 32.21 17.54
N ASN A 155 -8.85 31.69 16.44
CA ASN A 155 -10.25 31.82 16.06
C ASN A 155 -11.14 30.89 16.88
#